data_AF-A0A225UKZ7-F1
#
_entry.id   AF-A0A225UKZ7-F1
#
_cell.length_a   1.000
_cell.length_b   1.000
_cell.length_c   1.000
_cell.angle_alpha   90.00
_cell.angle_beta   90.00
_cell.angle_gamma   90.00
#
_symmetry.space_group_name_H-M   'P 1'
#
loop_
_entity.id
_entity.type
_entity.pdbx_description
1 polymer ?
#
loop_
_entity_poly.entity_id
_entity_poly.type
_entity_poly.pdbx_seq_one_letter_code
_entity_poly.pdbx_strand_id
1 'polypeptide(L)'
;MISLDLARKLKLKLNRQNQVKVSGCIPTQITASAEVKITLGPRVVYIMELCVVNIGEGLDVLMGMDFMFRAGVRVCVREGSVQLTDEESILMYDESVKVPQGVDLPVTSPENLYLMPGEHAVNEKSFVLDEGTGG
;
A
#
# COMPACT_ATOMS: atom_id res chain seq x y z
N MET A 1 -2.50 0.77 10.92
CA MET A 1 -1.81 1.23 12.15
C MET A 1 -1.57 2.72 12.05
N ILE A 2 -1.52 3.43 13.18
CA ILE A 2 -1.25 4.87 13.25
C ILE A 2 -0.15 5.16 14.28
N SER A 3 0.70 6.15 14.00
CA SER A 3 1.75 6.60 14.91
C SER A 3 1.15 7.24 16.17
N LEU A 4 1.85 7.11 17.30
CA LEU A 4 1.43 7.77 18.54
C LEU A 4 1.40 9.30 18.39
N ASP A 5 2.36 9.86 17.65
CA ASP A 5 2.46 11.30 17.44
C ASP A 5 1.30 11.83 16.62
N LEU A 6 0.93 11.15 15.53
CA LEU A 6 -0.24 11.55 14.74
C LEU A 6 -1.53 11.38 15.54
N ALA A 7 -1.68 10.27 16.27
CA ALA A 7 -2.85 10.05 17.12
C ALA A 7 -3.04 11.17 18.17
N ARG A 8 -1.93 11.63 18.78
CA ARG A 8 -1.92 12.76 19.72
C ARG A 8 -2.23 14.09 19.02
N LYS A 9 -1.63 14.35 17.85
CA LYS A 9 -1.86 15.56 17.05
C LYS A 9 -3.32 15.71 16.63
N LEU A 10 -3.95 14.60 16.22
CA LEU A 10 -5.36 14.52 15.86
C LEU A 10 -6.31 14.40 17.06
N LYS A 11 -5.77 14.29 18.29
CA LYS A 11 -6.54 14.13 19.54
C LYS A 11 -7.54 12.97 19.48
N LEU A 12 -7.10 11.83 18.94
CA LEU A 12 -7.95 10.66 18.79
C LEU A 12 -8.38 10.09 20.14
N LYS A 13 -9.61 9.60 20.21
CA LYS A 13 -10.10 8.86 21.39
C LYS A 13 -9.50 7.45 21.35
N LEU A 14 -8.55 7.21 22.24
CA LEU A 14 -7.87 5.93 22.36
C LEU A 14 -8.71 4.96 23.18
N ASN A 15 -9.03 3.82 22.60
CA ASN A 15 -9.63 2.69 23.27
C ASN A 15 -8.52 1.73 23.72
N ARG A 16 -8.36 1.57 25.02
CA ARG A 16 -7.40 0.62 25.58
C ARG A 16 -8.07 -0.75 25.71
N GLN A 17 -7.96 -1.56 24.67
CA GLN A 17 -8.31 -2.98 24.74
C GLN A 17 -7.06 -3.83 24.99
N ASN A 18 -7.26 -5.11 25.35
CA ASN A 18 -6.20 -6.04 25.76
C ASN A 18 -4.97 -5.98 24.86
N GLN A 19 -3.79 -6.09 25.47
CA GLN A 19 -2.52 -6.04 24.76
C GLN A 19 -2.44 -7.16 23.71
N VAL A 20 -2.32 -6.78 22.44
CA VAL A 20 -2.08 -7.72 21.35
C VAL A 20 -0.64 -7.53 20.88
N LYS A 21 0.10 -8.64 20.80
CA LYS A 21 1.45 -8.65 20.25
C LYS A 21 1.35 -8.79 18.74
N VAL A 22 1.90 -7.83 18.00
CA VAL A 22 1.98 -7.90 16.54
C VAL A 22 3.36 -8.37 16.14
N SER A 23 3.43 -9.38 15.28
CA SER A 23 4.64 -9.79 14.58
C SER A 23 4.60 -9.31 13.13
N GLY A 24 5.74 -8.94 12.55
CA GLY A 24 5.84 -8.53 11.14
C GLY A 24 6.15 -7.04 10.92
N CYS A 25 5.96 -6.21 11.95
CA CYS A 25 6.64 -4.93 12.13
C CYS A 25 7.63 -5.09 13.31
N ILE A 26 8.49 -4.11 13.59
CA ILE A 26 9.30 -4.08 14.83
C ILE A 26 8.40 -4.53 15.99
N PRO A 27 8.75 -5.59 16.75
CA PRO A 27 7.84 -6.19 17.72
C PRO A 27 7.34 -5.13 18.71
N THR A 28 6.11 -4.65 18.50
CA THR A 28 5.54 -3.55 19.28
C THR A 28 4.26 -4.04 19.92
N GLN A 29 4.13 -3.83 21.22
CA GLN A 29 2.89 -4.12 21.94
C GLN A 29 1.83 -3.09 21.49
N ILE A 30 0.70 -3.55 20.94
CA ILE A 30 -0.46 -2.68 20.75
C ILE A 30 -1.05 -2.43 22.14
N THR A 31 -1.11 -1.17 22.53
CA THR A 31 -1.66 -0.75 23.83
C THR A 31 -2.97 0.01 23.70
N ALA A 32 -3.33 0.45 22.49
CA ALA A 32 -4.58 1.14 22.20
C ALA A 32 -4.97 1.00 20.72
N SER A 33 -6.26 1.11 20.45
CA SER A 33 -6.83 1.33 19.13
C SER A 33 -7.59 2.66 19.09
N ALA A 34 -7.87 3.16 17.89
CA ALA A 34 -8.75 4.30 17.69
C ALA A 34 -9.61 4.05 16.44
N GLU A 35 -10.89 4.37 16.52
CA GLU A 35 -11.72 4.47 15.32
C GLU A 35 -11.38 5.77 14.59
N VAL A 36 -11.01 5.64 13.31
CA VAL A 36 -10.56 6.75 12.49
C VAL A 36 -11.39 6.80 11.21
N LYS A 37 -11.78 8.02 10.83
CA LYS A 37 -12.31 8.31 9.50
C LYS A 37 -11.15 8.69 8.59
N ILE A 38 -10.95 7.89 7.55
CA ILE A 38 -9.88 8.06 6.57
C ILE A 38 -10.55 8.47 5.26
N THR A 39 -10.23 9.66 4.77
CA THR A 39 -10.67 10.12 3.45
C THR A 39 -9.55 9.82 2.46
N LEU A 40 -9.87 9.03 1.43
CA LEU A 40 -8.99 8.81 0.28
C LEU A 40 -9.71 9.37 -0.95
N GLY A 41 -9.09 10.35 -1.61
CA GLY A 41 -9.74 11.10 -2.68
C GLY A 41 -10.89 12.01 -2.21
N PRO A 42 -11.49 12.84 -3.06
CA PRO A 42 -12.65 13.68 -2.76
C PRO A 42 -13.93 12.95 -2.33
N ARG A 43 -14.15 11.69 -2.71
CA ARG A 43 -15.49 11.09 -2.65
C ARG A 43 -15.67 9.99 -1.62
N VAL A 44 -14.60 9.33 -1.18
CA VAL A 44 -14.72 8.13 -0.34
C VAL A 44 -14.14 8.34 1.05
N VAL A 45 -14.93 7.96 2.06
CA VAL A 45 -14.53 7.98 3.46
C VAL A 45 -14.67 6.58 4.05
N TYR A 46 -13.58 6.07 4.60
CA TYR A 46 -13.51 4.78 5.27
C TYR A 46 -13.52 4.99 6.79
N ILE A 47 -14.31 4.19 7.50
CA ILE A 47 -14.31 4.17 8.97
C ILE A 47 -13.68 2.85 9.40
N MET A 48 -12.53 2.91 10.05
CA MET A 48 -11.81 1.72 10.47
C MET A 48 -11.16 1.90 11.84
N GLU A 49 -11.07 0.80 12.58
CA GLU A 49 -10.29 0.74 13.81
C GLU A 49 -8.82 0.54 13.47
N LEU A 50 -7.97 1.49 13.84
CA LEU A 50 -6.52 1.41 13.67
C LEU A 50 -5.84 1.22 15.02
N CYS A 51 -4.89 0.29 15.08
CA CYS A 51 -4.00 0.16 16.23
C CYS A 51 -3.01 1.34 16.31
N VAL A 52 -2.80 1.86 17.52
CA VAL A 52 -1.78 2.88 17.81
C VAL A 52 -0.49 2.21 18.26
N VAL A 53 0.59 2.43 17.50
CA VAL A 53 1.90 1.80 17.73
C VAL A 53 3.01 2.74 17.24
N ASN A 54 4.24 2.49 17.69
CA ASN A 54 5.42 3.14 17.11
C ASN A 54 5.83 2.41 15.83
N ILE A 55 5.41 2.93 14.67
CA ILE A 55 5.62 2.31 13.35
C ILE A 55 6.97 2.63 12.70
N GLY A 56 7.81 3.44 13.35
CA GLY A 56 9.11 3.88 12.82
C GLY A 56 9.15 5.39 12.53
N GLU A 57 10.37 5.94 12.48
CA GLU A 57 10.58 7.36 12.21
C GLU A 57 10.13 7.74 10.80
N GLY A 58 9.45 8.88 10.67
CA GLY A 58 8.99 9.40 9.38
C GLY A 58 7.72 8.74 8.82
N LEU A 59 7.11 7.78 9.53
CA LEU A 59 5.86 7.14 9.12
C LEU A 59 4.71 7.51 10.07
N ASP A 60 3.62 8.00 9.49
CA ASP A 60 2.45 8.46 10.23
C ASP A 60 1.33 7.43 10.29
N VAL A 61 1.08 6.74 9.18
CA VAL A 61 0.05 5.71 9.03
C VAL A 61 0.61 4.56 8.19
N LEU A 62 0.35 3.33 8.61
CA LEU A 62 0.61 2.14 7.83
C LEU A 62 -0.71 1.44 7.51
N MET A 63 -1.10 1.40 6.23
CA MET A 63 -2.29 0.71 5.77
C MET A 63 -1.92 -0.65 5.20
N GLY A 64 -2.42 -1.71 5.85
CA GLY A 64 -2.13 -3.08 5.46
C GLY A 64 -3.12 -3.62 4.43
N MET A 65 -2.96 -4.90 4.11
CA MET A 65 -3.88 -5.61 3.22
C MET A 65 -5.31 -5.70 3.77
N ASP A 66 -5.48 -5.67 5.09
CA ASP A 66 -6.78 -5.65 5.76
C ASP A 66 -7.60 -4.41 5.39
N PHE A 67 -6.95 -3.25 5.29
CA PHE A 67 -7.53 -2.03 4.76
C PHE A 67 -7.74 -2.15 3.26
N MET A 68 -6.68 -2.44 2.50
CA MET A 68 -6.72 -2.39 1.03
C MET A 68 -7.77 -3.33 0.44
N PHE A 69 -7.87 -4.56 0.97
CA PHE A 69 -8.85 -5.55 0.52
C PHE A 69 -10.29 -5.08 0.80
N ARG A 70 -10.55 -4.57 2.01
CA ARG A 70 -11.90 -4.08 2.38
C ARG A 70 -12.30 -2.82 1.61
N ALA A 71 -11.33 -1.94 1.36
CA ALA A 71 -11.52 -0.70 0.63
C ALA A 71 -11.56 -0.89 -0.90
N GLY A 72 -11.29 -2.10 -1.39
CA GLY A 72 -11.19 -2.42 -2.82
C GLY A 72 -10.08 -1.64 -3.54
N VAL A 73 -9.02 -1.29 -2.80
CA VAL A 73 -7.88 -0.55 -3.33
C VAL A 73 -7.06 -1.42 -4.27
N ARG A 74 -6.69 -0.87 -5.43
CA ARG A 74 -5.81 -1.51 -6.40
C ARG A 74 -4.53 -0.69 -6.58
N VAL A 75 -3.38 -1.34 -6.53
CA VAL A 75 -2.06 -0.71 -6.60
C VAL A 75 -1.48 -0.99 -7.98
N CYS A 76 -1.23 0.07 -8.76
CA CYS A 76 -0.55 0.03 -10.05
C CYS A 76 0.85 0.60 -9.93
N VAL A 77 1.85 -0.28 -9.83
CA VAL A 77 3.27 0.13 -9.69
C VAL A 77 3.80 0.74 -10.98
N ARG A 78 3.35 0.24 -12.14
CA ARG A 78 3.76 0.74 -13.47
C ARG A 78 3.36 2.21 -13.65
N GLU A 79 2.12 2.53 -13.31
CA GLU A 79 1.55 3.87 -13.40
C GLU A 79 1.85 4.70 -12.14
N GLY A 80 2.48 4.10 -11.13
CA GLY A 80 2.74 4.73 -9.84
C GLY A 80 1.46 5.24 -9.16
N SER A 81 0.33 4.53 -9.30
CA SER A 81 -0.98 5.01 -8.90
C SER A 81 -1.79 3.99 -8.09
N VAL A 82 -2.57 4.49 -7.15
CA VAL A 82 -3.51 3.73 -6.32
C VAL A 82 -4.91 4.03 -6.84
N GLN A 83 -5.62 3.02 -7.34
CA GLN A 83 -7.03 3.13 -7.72
C GLN A 83 -7.93 2.79 -6.54
N LEU A 84 -8.93 3.65 -6.32
CA LEU A 84 -9.99 3.48 -5.35
C LEU A 84 -11.22 2.83 -5.99
N THR A 85 -12.18 2.44 -5.14
CA THR A 85 -13.42 1.77 -5.57
C THR A 85 -14.37 2.64 -6.39
N ASP A 86 -14.19 3.95 -6.35
CA ASP A 86 -14.94 4.95 -7.12
C ASP A 86 -14.21 5.36 -8.42
N GLU A 87 -13.27 4.54 -8.88
CA GLU A 87 -12.45 4.74 -10.07
C GLU A 87 -11.48 5.94 -9.97
N GLU A 88 -11.31 6.51 -8.79
CA GLU A 88 -10.35 7.58 -8.58
C GLU A 88 -8.91 7.05 -8.48
N SER A 89 -7.95 7.73 -9.12
CA SER A 89 -6.53 7.39 -9.04
C SER A 89 -5.75 8.40 -8.20
N ILE A 90 -5.08 7.94 -7.15
CA ILE A 90 -4.16 8.72 -6.32
C ILE A 90 -2.72 8.39 -6.73
N LEU A 91 -1.88 9.40 -6.95
CA LEU A 91 -0.46 9.20 -7.25
C LEU A 91 0.29 8.72 -5.99
N MET A 92 1.15 7.70 -6.12
CA MET A 92 1.93 7.13 -5.01
C MET A 92 3.12 8.00 -4.61
N TYR A 93 3.63 8.77 -5.55
CA TYR A 93 4.83 9.59 -5.40
C TYR A 93 4.46 11.05 -5.70
N ASP A 94 5.33 11.98 -5.32
CA ASP A 94 5.20 13.35 -5.80
C ASP A 94 5.45 13.42 -7.32
N GLU A 95 4.84 14.39 -8.01
CA GLU A 95 5.00 14.62 -9.47
C GLU A 95 6.47 14.82 -9.87
N SER A 96 7.30 15.26 -8.92
CA SER A 96 8.75 15.45 -9.11
C SER A 96 9.57 14.15 -9.17
N VAL A 97 8.98 13.02 -8.77
CA VAL A 97 9.64 11.71 -8.79
C VAL A 97 9.57 11.15 -10.21
N LYS A 98 10.74 11.09 -10.88
CA LYS A 98 10.87 10.36 -12.15
C LYS A 98 10.57 8.89 -11.90
N VAL A 99 9.35 8.46 -12.23
CA VAL A 99 9.01 7.04 -12.34
C VAL A 99 10.01 6.43 -13.31
N PRO A 100 10.71 5.34 -12.96
CA PRO A 100 11.51 4.61 -13.92
C PRO A 100 10.62 4.33 -15.13
N GLN A 101 11.00 4.84 -16.31
CA GLN A 101 10.38 4.42 -17.56
C GLN A 101 10.73 2.95 -17.71
N GLY A 102 9.88 2.08 -17.15
CA GLY A 102 9.91 0.67 -17.47
C GLY A 102 9.83 0.54 -18.98
N VAL A 103 10.40 -0.54 -19.52
CA VAL A 103 10.05 -0.94 -20.89
C VAL A 103 8.53 -0.99 -20.97
N ASP A 104 7.94 -0.31 -21.96
CA ASP A 104 6.48 -0.22 -22.14
C ASP A 104 5.89 -1.54 -22.66
N LEU A 105 6.46 -2.64 -22.16
CA LEU A 105 6.15 -4.00 -22.51
C LEU A 105 5.34 -4.56 -21.34
N PRO A 106 4.03 -4.80 -21.50
CA PRO A 106 3.24 -5.39 -20.43
C PRO A 106 3.84 -6.75 -20.09
N VAL A 107 4.27 -6.98 -18.84
CA VAL A 107 4.63 -8.33 -18.37
C VAL A 107 3.33 -9.05 -18.02
N THR A 108 2.62 -9.45 -19.06
CA THR A 108 1.46 -10.32 -18.95
C THR A 108 1.94 -11.76 -18.82
N SER A 109 1.49 -12.43 -17.77
CA SER A 109 1.45 -13.89 -17.77
C SER A 109 0.48 -14.35 -18.86
N PRO A 110 0.79 -15.43 -19.61
CA PRO A 110 -0.15 -16.03 -20.56
C PRO A 110 -1.47 -16.46 -19.89
N GLU A 111 -1.44 -16.73 -18.58
CA GLU A 111 -2.57 -17.24 -17.79
C GLU A 111 -2.68 -16.49 -16.45
N ASN A 112 -3.89 -16.42 -15.88
CA ASN A 112 -4.07 -15.89 -14.52
C ASN A 112 -3.37 -16.81 -13.52
N LEU A 113 -2.32 -16.31 -12.84
CA LEU A 113 -1.64 -17.07 -11.80
C LEU A 113 -2.22 -16.80 -10.42
N TYR A 114 -2.57 -17.87 -9.72
CA TYR A 114 -2.85 -17.88 -8.29
C TYR A 114 -1.67 -18.56 -7.59
N LEU A 115 -0.86 -17.79 -6.88
CA LEU A 115 0.30 -18.29 -6.15
C LEU A 115 -0.05 -18.45 -4.66
N MET A 116 0.30 -19.60 -4.09
CA MET A 116 0.25 -19.81 -2.65
C MET A 116 1.44 -19.10 -1.97
N PRO A 117 1.36 -18.80 -0.66
CA PRO A 117 2.48 -18.19 0.05
C PRO A 117 3.76 -19.03 -0.07
N GLY A 118 4.83 -18.42 -0.56
CA GLY A 118 6.13 -19.08 -0.80
C GLY A 118 6.31 -19.62 -2.22
N GLU A 119 5.27 -19.63 -3.04
CA GLU A 119 5.38 -19.94 -4.47
C GLU A 119 5.85 -18.72 -5.25
N HIS A 120 6.65 -18.97 -6.28
CA HIS A 120 7.06 -17.97 -7.25
C HIS A 120 6.88 -18.54 -8.64
N ALA A 121 6.58 -17.66 -9.59
CA ALA A 121 6.55 -17.99 -11.00
C ALA A 121 7.45 -17.02 -11.74
N VAL A 122 8.25 -17.57 -12.65
CA VAL A 122 9.11 -16.79 -13.53
C VAL A 122 8.45 -16.75 -14.89
N ASN A 123 8.15 -15.55 -15.38
CA ASN A 123 7.71 -15.34 -16.74
C ASN A 123 8.92 -14.94 -17.59
N GLU A 124 9.45 -15.89 -18.36
CA GLU A 124 10.55 -15.62 -19.29
C GLU A 124 10.02 -14.89 -20.52
N LYS A 125 10.12 -13.55 -20.53
CA LYS A 125 10.04 -12.78 -21.77
C LYS A 125 11.45 -12.61 -22.33
N SER A 126 11.70 -13.20 -23.49
CA SER A 126 12.94 -12.98 -24.25
C SER A 126 12.91 -11.56 -24.82
N PHE A 127 13.78 -10.69 -24.31
CA PHE A 127 13.96 -9.34 -24.87
C PHE A 127 14.88 -9.44 -26.08
N VAL A 128 14.34 -9.23 -27.29
CA VAL A 128 15.18 -8.97 -28.46
C VAL A 128 15.53 -7.48 -28.41
N LEU A 129 16.77 -7.19 -28.03
CA LEU A 129 17.34 -5.85 -28.24
C LEU A 129 17.54 -5.72 -29.75
N ASP A 130 16.80 -4.81 -30.39
CA ASP A 130 17.06 -4.44 -31.76
C ASP A 130 18.43 -3.73 -31.78
N GLU A 131 19.48 -4.48 -32.14
CA GLU A 131 20.77 -3.88 -32.46
C GLU A 131 20.59 -3.15 -33.78
N GLY A 132 20.28 -1.85 -33.68
CA GLY A 132 20.14 -0.95 -34.80
C GLY A 132 21.30 -1.11 -35.77
N THR A 133 21.02 -1.77 -36.89
CA THR A 133 21.96 -1.88 -38.00
C THR A 133 21.74 -0.66 -38.89
N GLY A 134 22.86 -0.02 -39.25
CA GLY A 134 22.92 1.35 -39.74
C GLY A 134 22.17 1.69 -41.04
N GLY A 135 22.02 2.99 -41.22
CA GLY A 135 21.85 3.71 -42.48
C GLY A 135 22.60 5.03 -42.38
#